data_AF-A0A2N2CZ58-F1
#
_entry.id   AF-A0A2N2CZ58-F1
#
_cell.length_a   1.000
_cell.length_b   1.000
_cell.length_c   1.000
_cell.angle_alpha   90.00
_cell.angle_beta   90.00
_cell.angle_gamma   90.00
#
_symmetry.space_group_name_H-M   'P 1'
#
loop_
_entity.id
_entity.type
_entity.pdbx_description
1 polymer ?
#
loop_
_entity_poly.entity_id
_entity_poly.type
_entity_poly.pdbx_seq_one_letter_code
_entity_poly.pdbx_strand_id
1 'polypeptide(L)'
;MMIDIHAHLLPGVDDGADTLSESLAMIRRAQQQGIQGIILTPHFYPDNDMASSIDKNKIILQELKQAVRAAGLEIFLFLGNEVFYSQDTLEQLEKGYYTTLNNSRYLLVETMRHSLDCYSFTVFLNQLRLRGYIPILAHPERYEFIQNDPNILVRLIQDGNLAQLNLLSLIGHYGSDAQATAEILLTHNMVHFLASDAHAIKAYERFGAALDEARKLVGEKRVAKLLEENPKRVLVNEKIETMEPCYYEEVPQRKKSLLGIWKKQVQIG
;
A
#
# COMPACT_ATOMS: atom_id res chain seq x y z
N MET A 1 -18.48 4.49 -3.07
CA MET A 1 -17.84 3.20 -3.35
C MET A 1 -16.40 3.26 -2.93
N MET A 2 -16.19 2.87 -1.67
CA MET A 2 -14.87 2.62 -1.10
C MET A 2 -14.32 1.33 -1.68
N ILE A 3 -13.10 1.38 -2.21
CA ILE A 3 -12.40 0.23 -2.80
C ILE A 3 -11.05 0.09 -2.12
N ASP A 4 -10.79 -1.11 -1.63
CA ASP A 4 -9.47 -1.50 -1.13
C ASP A 4 -8.64 -2.07 -2.30
N ILE A 5 -7.53 -1.42 -2.63
CA ILE A 5 -6.75 -1.79 -3.82
C ILE A 5 -5.61 -2.78 -3.54
N HIS A 6 -5.39 -3.13 -2.28
CA HIS A 6 -4.27 -3.97 -1.85
C HIS A 6 -4.73 -4.86 -0.68
N ALA A 7 -4.93 -6.14 -0.96
CA ALA A 7 -5.34 -7.12 0.05
C ALA A 7 -5.06 -8.58 -0.39
N HIS A 8 -4.70 -9.44 0.56
CA HIS A 8 -4.27 -10.82 0.36
C HIS A 8 -5.37 -11.79 0.84
N LEU A 9 -6.51 -11.78 0.13
CA LEU A 9 -7.71 -12.56 0.49
C LEU A 9 -8.00 -13.68 -0.50
N LEU A 10 -7.14 -13.89 -1.51
CA LEU A 10 -7.31 -14.98 -2.46
C LEU A 10 -6.84 -16.29 -1.79
N PRO A 11 -7.75 -17.25 -1.49
CA PRO A 11 -7.47 -18.34 -0.57
C PRO A 11 -6.38 -19.28 -1.09
N GLY A 12 -5.39 -19.58 -0.24
CA GLY A 12 -4.36 -20.59 -0.48
C GLY A 12 -3.35 -20.22 -1.58
N VAL A 13 -3.18 -18.91 -1.84
CA VAL A 13 -2.29 -18.41 -2.91
C VAL A 13 -0.98 -17.84 -2.38
N ASP A 14 -1.03 -17.13 -1.25
CA ASP A 14 0.13 -16.54 -0.59
C ASP A 14 -0.03 -16.58 0.94
N ASP A 15 0.67 -15.71 1.67
CA ASP A 15 0.65 -15.62 3.13
C ASP A 15 -0.56 -14.88 3.71
N GLY A 16 -1.57 -14.59 2.88
CA GLY A 16 -2.86 -14.08 3.28
C GLY A 16 -3.82 -15.16 3.80
N ALA A 17 -5.07 -15.13 3.33
CA ALA A 17 -6.07 -16.13 3.68
C ALA A 17 -5.67 -17.53 3.17
N ASP A 18 -5.65 -18.54 4.04
CA ASP A 18 -5.30 -19.91 3.67
C ASP A 18 -6.51 -20.67 3.12
N THR A 19 -7.72 -20.35 3.64
CA THR A 19 -8.95 -21.06 3.28
C THR A 19 -10.06 -20.15 2.78
N LEU A 20 -10.98 -20.72 2.00
CA LEU A 20 -12.20 -20.02 1.56
C LEU A 20 -13.00 -19.42 2.72
N SER A 21 -13.06 -20.13 3.86
CA SER A 21 -13.76 -19.68 5.06
C SER A 21 -13.11 -18.43 5.66
N GLU A 22 -11.78 -18.40 5.71
CA GLU A 22 -11.01 -17.23 6.16
C GLU A 22 -11.20 -16.04 5.23
N SER A 23 -11.09 -16.23 3.91
CA SER A 23 -11.39 -15.20 2.93
C SER A 23 -12.79 -14.62 3.13
N LEU A 24 -13.83 -15.46 3.28
CA LEU A 24 -15.19 -14.99 3.52
C LEU A 24 -15.34 -14.20 4.82
N ALA A 25 -14.65 -14.61 5.89
CA ALA A 25 -14.67 -13.89 7.16
C ALA A 25 -14.02 -12.51 7.03
N MET A 26 -12.88 -12.43 6.35
CA MET A 26 -12.19 -11.17 6.04
C MET A 26 -13.04 -10.24 5.17
N ILE A 27 -13.62 -10.77 4.09
CA ILE A 27 -14.49 -10.02 3.17
C ILE A 27 -15.73 -9.49 3.91
N ARG A 28 -16.36 -10.30 4.76
CA ARG A 28 -17.49 -9.87 5.58
C ARG A 28 -17.08 -8.72 6.51
N ARG A 29 -15.91 -8.81 7.14
CA ARG A 29 -15.40 -7.75 8.00
C ARG A 29 -15.07 -6.48 7.21
N ALA A 30 -14.49 -6.60 6.02
CA ALA A 30 -14.23 -5.49 5.11
C ALA A 30 -15.53 -4.77 4.73
N GLN A 31 -16.59 -5.51 4.36
CA GLN A 31 -17.90 -4.93 4.04
C GLN A 31 -18.49 -4.16 5.24
N GLN A 32 -18.32 -4.66 6.46
CA GLN A 32 -18.75 -3.96 7.68
C GLN A 32 -17.98 -2.64 7.93
N GLN A 33 -16.79 -2.48 7.36
CA GLN A 33 -16.04 -1.21 7.37
C GLN A 33 -16.48 -0.24 6.27
N GLY A 34 -17.49 -0.61 5.48
CA GLY A 34 -17.98 0.19 4.35
C GLY A 34 -17.24 -0.04 3.03
N ILE A 35 -16.32 -1.01 2.98
CA ILE A 35 -15.63 -1.39 1.74
C ILE A 35 -16.63 -2.09 0.82
N GLN A 36 -16.73 -1.61 -0.42
CA GLN A 36 -17.67 -2.09 -1.43
C GLN A 36 -16.97 -2.80 -2.59
N GLY A 37 -15.65 -2.61 -2.74
CA GLY A 37 -14.83 -3.35 -3.70
C GLY A 37 -13.46 -3.69 -3.13
N ILE A 38 -12.89 -4.83 -3.55
CA ILE A 38 -11.54 -5.25 -3.18
C ILE A 38 -10.82 -5.72 -4.44
N ILE A 39 -9.63 -5.17 -4.70
CA ILE A 39 -8.69 -5.74 -5.65
C ILE A 39 -7.80 -6.71 -4.88
N LEU A 40 -7.92 -8.00 -5.17
CA LEU A 40 -7.08 -9.03 -4.57
C LEU A 40 -5.71 -8.97 -5.24
N THR A 41 -4.66 -8.78 -4.44
CA THR A 41 -3.30 -8.53 -4.93
C THR A 41 -2.33 -9.56 -4.35
N PRO A 42 -2.54 -10.86 -4.60
CA PRO A 42 -1.64 -11.86 -4.09
C PRO A 42 -0.20 -11.59 -4.58
N HIS A 43 0.76 -11.93 -3.75
CA HIS A 43 2.17 -11.71 -4.07
C HIS A 43 2.57 -12.42 -5.37
N PHE A 44 3.41 -11.75 -6.15
CA PHE A 44 4.12 -12.33 -7.26
C PHE A 44 5.63 -12.20 -7.06
N TYR A 45 6.28 -13.34 -6.86
CA TYR A 45 7.74 -13.47 -6.74
C TYR A 45 8.30 -14.21 -7.97
N PRO A 46 9.12 -13.56 -8.81
CA PRO A 46 9.62 -14.13 -10.07
C PRO A 46 10.45 -15.42 -9.91
N ASP A 47 11.12 -15.57 -8.76
CA ASP A 47 12.04 -16.68 -8.47
C ASP A 47 11.36 -17.85 -7.73
N ASN A 48 10.04 -17.82 -7.58
CA ASN A 48 9.31 -18.82 -6.82
C ASN A 48 8.43 -19.66 -7.74
N ASP A 49 8.85 -20.91 -8.02
CA ASP A 49 8.06 -21.92 -8.73
C ASP A 49 6.71 -22.26 -8.05
N MET A 50 6.48 -21.78 -6.82
CA MET A 50 5.20 -21.86 -6.11
C MET A 50 4.22 -20.72 -6.45
N ALA A 51 4.63 -19.70 -7.21
CA ALA A 51 3.73 -18.59 -7.54
C ALA A 51 2.51 -19.09 -8.33
N SER A 52 1.31 -18.77 -7.86
CA SER A 52 0.08 -19.13 -8.56
C SER A 52 -0.04 -18.35 -9.87
N SER A 53 -0.22 -19.06 -10.99
CA SER A 53 -0.40 -18.42 -12.28
C SER A 53 -1.70 -17.61 -12.34
N ILE A 54 -1.76 -16.62 -13.24
CA ILE A 54 -2.98 -15.82 -13.47
C ILE A 54 -4.20 -16.72 -13.68
N ASP A 55 -4.06 -17.80 -14.46
CA ASP A 55 -5.19 -18.68 -14.78
C ASP A 55 -5.69 -19.43 -13.55
N LYS A 56 -4.79 -19.91 -12.67
CA LYS A 56 -5.17 -20.48 -11.38
C LYS A 56 -5.87 -19.44 -10.50
N ASN A 57 -5.30 -18.23 -10.41
CA ASN A 57 -5.89 -17.14 -9.63
C ASN A 57 -7.28 -16.72 -10.13
N LYS A 58 -7.51 -16.75 -11.45
CA LYS A 58 -8.83 -16.49 -12.05
C LYS A 58 -9.84 -17.56 -11.64
N ILE A 59 -9.46 -18.84 -11.60
CA ILE A 59 -10.35 -19.93 -11.16
C ILE A 59 -10.72 -19.74 -9.69
N ILE A 60 -9.72 -19.56 -8.82
CA ILE A 60 -9.92 -19.34 -7.38
C ILE A 60 -10.79 -18.10 -7.13
N LEU A 61 -10.59 -17.02 -7.90
CA LEU A 61 -11.42 -15.82 -7.83
C LEU A 61 -12.89 -16.11 -8.18
N GLN A 62 -13.17 -16.96 -9.17
CA GLN A 62 -14.56 -17.31 -9.51
C GLN A 62 -15.21 -18.11 -8.38
N GLU A 63 -14.49 -19.07 -7.79
CA GLU A 63 -14.98 -19.84 -6.64
C GLU A 63 -15.26 -18.93 -5.45
N LEU A 64 -14.34 -18.02 -5.14
CA LEU A 64 -14.52 -17.02 -4.08
C LEU A 64 -15.71 -16.10 -4.37
N LYS A 65 -15.89 -15.63 -5.61
CA LYS A 65 -17.06 -14.82 -6.01
C LYS A 65 -18.38 -15.57 -5.82
N GLN A 66 -18.42 -16.86 -6.13
CA GLN A 66 -19.61 -17.69 -5.92
C GLN A 66 -19.91 -17.82 -4.42
N ALA A 67 -18.88 -18.07 -3.60
CA ALA A 67 -19.01 -18.18 -2.16
C ALA A 67 -19.46 -16.87 -1.51
N VAL A 68 -18.95 -15.72 -1.96
CA VAL A 68 -19.37 -14.38 -1.52
C VAL A 68 -20.86 -14.16 -1.79
N ARG A 69 -21.34 -14.52 -3.00
CA ARG A 69 -22.76 -14.42 -3.35
C ARG A 69 -23.62 -15.37 -2.51
N ALA A 70 -23.19 -16.62 -2.34
CA ALA A 70 -23.90 -17.61 -1.52
C ALA A 70 -23.99 -17.19 -0.04
N ALA A 71 -22.99 -16.44 0.45
CA ALA A 71 -22.99 -15.87 1.79
C ALA A 71 -23.82 -14.57 1.94
N GLY A 72 -24.48 -14.10 0.87
CA GLY A 72 -25.30 -12.89 0.87
C GLY A 72 -24.48 -11.59 1.01
N LEU A 73 -23.22 -11.59 0.59
CA LEU A 73 -22.35 -10.41 0.62
C LEU A 73 -22.45 -9.64 -0.70
N GLU A 74 -22.43 -8.31 -0.62
CA GLU A 74 -22.64 -7.37 -1.72
C GLU A 74 -21.36 -6.58 -2.02
N ILE A 75 -20.24 -7.29 -2.18
CA ILE A 75 -18.92 -6.72 -2.39
C ILE A 75 -18.30 -7.20 -3.70
N PHE A 76 -17.71 -6.26 -4.45
CA PHE A 76 -17.09 -6.57 -5.74
C PHE A 76 -15.65 -7.03 -5.55
N LEU A 77 -15.29 -8.16 -6.15
CA LEU A 77 -13.92 -8.66 -6.14
C LEU A 77 -13.28 -8.51 -7.53
N PHE A 78 -12.08 -7.95 -7.54
CA PHE A 78 -11.23 -7.78 -8.72
C PHE A 78 -9.91 -8.53 -8.50
N LEU A 79 -9.17 -8.74 -9.58
CA LEU A 79 -7.84 -9.37 -9.52
C LEU A 79 -6.77 -8.34 -9.87
N GLY A 80 -5.66 -8.42 -9.16
CA GLY A 80 -4.39 -7.76 -9.42
C GLY A 80 -3.26 -8.66 -8.90
N ASN A 81 -2.08 -8.09 -8.75
CA ASN A 81 -0.97 -8.69 -8.02
C ASN A 81 -0.20 -7.58 -7.29
N GLU A 82 0.36 -7.90 -6.13
CA GLU A 82 1.49 -7.15 -5.58
C GLU A 82 2.76 -7.77 -6.15
N VAL A 83 3.52 -6.99 -6.91
CA VAL A 83 4.65 -7.51 -7.69
C VAL A 83 5.95 -7.14 -7.01
N PHE A 84 6.68 -8.16 -6.59
CA PHE A 84 8.01 -7.96 -6.02
C PHE A 84 9.01 -7.57 -7.11
N TYR A 85 9.78 -6.54 -6.85
CA TYR A 85 10.88 -6.10 -7.69
C TYR A 85 11.95 -7.19 -7.83
N SER A 86 12.19 -7.63 -9.06
CA SER A 86 13.35 -8.43 -9.46
C SER A 86 13.78 -8.04 -10.89
N GLN A 87 14.96 -8.51 -11.32
CA GLN A 87 15.44 -8.28 -12.69
C GLN A 87 14.54 -8.97 -13.74
N ASP A 88 13.92 -10.10 -13.38
CA ASP A 88 13.12 -10.93 -14.29
C ASP A 88 11.63 -10.55 -14.30
N THR A 89 11.19 -9.71 -13.35
CA THR A 89 9.79 -9.28 -13.21
C THR A 89 9.21 -8.69 -14.51
N LEU A 90 10.02 -7.98 -15.29
CA LEU A 90 9.55 -7.37 -16.55
C LEU A 90 9.28 -8.41 -17.63
N GLU A 91 10.20 -9.37 -17.82
CA GLU A 91 10.00 -10.42 -18.81
C GLU A 91 8.82 -11.32 -18.47
N GLN A 92 8.60 -11.56 -17.17
CA GLN A 92 7.49 -12.39 -16.71
C GLN A 92 6.12 -11.70 -16.87
N LEU A 93 6.07 -10.36 -16.88
CA LEU A 93 4.85 -9.61 -17.19
C LEU A 93 4.38 -9.88 -18.62
N GLU A 94 5.31 -9.81 -19.56
CA GLU A 94 5.04 -9.96 -21.00
C GLU A 94 4.60 -11.39 -21.33
N LYS A 95 5.03 -12.38 -20.53
CA LYS A 95 4.63 -13.79 -20.63
C LYS A 95 3.28 -14.10 -19.95
N GLY A 96 2.66 -13.12 -19.28
CA GLY A 96 1.34 -13.29 -18.65
C GLY A 96 1.37 -14.11 -17.35
N TYR A 97 2.46 -14.02 -16.57
CA TYR A 97 2.55 -14.73 -15.28
C TYR A 97 1.86 -14.00 -14.12
N TYR A 98 1.65 -12.68 -14.23
CA TYR A 98 0.90 -11.87 -13.27
C TYR A 98 0.07 -10.78 -13.96
N THR A 99 -0.90 -10.21 -13.25
CA THR A 99 -1.82 -9.20 -13.77
C THR A 99 -1.66 -7.86 -13.06
N THR A 100 -1.87 -6.77 -13.81
CA THR A 100 -2.02 -5.43 -13.26
C THR A 100 -3.32 -5.31 -12.47
N LEU A 101 -3.47 -4.21 -11.71
CA LEU A 101 -4.70 -3.97 -10.94
C LEU A 101 -5.91 -3.88 -11.88
N ASN A 102 -6.76 -4.90 -11.84
CA ASN A 102 -7.94 -5.06 -12.67
C ASN A 102 -7.69 -4.93 -14.19
N ASN A 103 -6.59 -5.50 -14.71
CA ASN A 103 -6.18 -5.38 -16.12
C ASN A 103 -6.04 -3.94 -16.62
N SER A 104 -5.75 -2.99 -15.72
CA SER A 104 -5.47 -1.60 -16.07
C SER A 104 -3.98 -1.41 -16.38
N ARG A 105 -3.54 -0.18 -16.67
CA ARG A 105 -2.10 0.13 -16.75
C ARG A 105 -1.43 0.26 -15.38
N TYR A 106 -2.18 0.21 -14.28
CA TYR A 106 -1.65 0.42 -12.94
C TYR A 106 -1.10 -0.88 -12.36
N LEU A 107 0.16 -0.86 -11.93
CA LEU A 107 0.84 -2.02 -11.37
C LEU A 107 1.28 -1.73 -9.95
N LEU A 108 0.81 -2.52 -8.98
CA LEU A 108 1.27 -2.45 -7.60
C LEU A 108 2.61 -3.16 -7.48
N VAL A 109 3.62 -2.45 -6.99
CA VAL A 109 4.99 -2.94 -6.93
C VAL A 109 5.58 -2.73 -5.54
N GLU A 110 6.35 -3.71 -5.08
CA GLU A 110 7.06 -3.64 -3.81
C GLU A 110 8.55 -3.99 -3.96
N THR A 111 9.33 -3.70 -2.92
CA THR A 111 10.76 -4.02 -2.85
C THR A 111 11.18 -4.36 -1.41
N MET A 112 12.45 -4.71 -1.23
CA MET A 112 13.01 -5.03 0.07
C MET A 112 12.90 -3.84 1.04
N ARG A 113 12.22 -4.06 2.17
CA ARG A 113 11.98 -3.04 3.20
C ARG A 113 13.26 -2.48 3.81
N HIS A 114 14.27 -3.32 3.99
CA HIS A 114 15.55 -2.98 4.64
C HIS A 114 16.67 -2.61 3.65
N SER A 115 16.33 -2.27 2.41
CA SER A 115 17.32 -1.72 1.48
C SER A 115 17.57 -0.25 1.80
N LEU A 116 18.84 0.12 1.89
CA LEU A 116 19.25 1.54 1.90
C LEU A 116 19.41 2.10 0.47
N ASP A 117 19.51 1.22 -0.54
CA ASP A 117 19.62 1.63 -1.94
C ASP A 117 18.26 1.61 -2.63
N CYS A 118 17.88 2.75 -3.21
CA CYS A 118 16.67 2.91 -4.02
C CYS A 118 16.96 2.95 -5.53
N TYR A 119 18.23 2.94 -5.95
CA TYR A 119 18.61 3.12 -7.35
C TYR A 119 18.04 2.03 -8.25
N SER A 120 18.28 0.77 -7.90
CA SER A 120 17.87 -0.36 -8.73
C SER A 120 16.34 -0.45 -8.86
N PHE A 121 15.62 -0.16 -7.77
CA PHE A 121 14.17 -0.06 -7.78
C PHE A 121 13.70 1.11 -8.67
N THR A 122 14.34 2.28 -8.59
CA THR A 122 14.03 3.43 -9.46
C THR A 122 14.23 3.11 -10.94
N VAL A 123 15.31 2.41 -11.30
CA VAL A 123 15.54 1.95 -12.68
C VAL A 123 14.41 1.04 -13.16
N PHE A 124 13.98 0.10 -12.34
CA PHE A 124 12.86 -0.78 -12.66
C PHE A 124 11.54 -0.02 -12.85
N LEU A 125 11.21 0.91 -11.94
CA LEU A 125 10.05 1.79 -12.07
C LEU A 125 10.08 2.54 -13.42
N ASN A 126 11.25 3.06 -13.82
CA ASN A 126 11.42 3.76 -15.10
C ASN A 126 11.16 2.82 -16.29
N GLN A 127 11.67 1.58 -16.24
CA GLN A 127 11.47 0.59 -17.29
C GLN A 127 9.99 0.16 -17.45
N LEU A 128 9.22 0.10 -16.35
CA LEU A 128 7.78 -0.11 -16.39
C LEU A 128 7.06 1.05 -17.08
N ARG A 129 7.42 2.29 -16.74
CA ARG A 129 6.81 3.49 -17.34
C ARG A 129 7.10 3.61 -18.83
N LEU A 130 8.32 3.28 -19.28
CA LEU A 130 8.66 3.23 -20.71
C LEU A 130 7.83 2.21 -21.50
N ARG A 131 7.27 1.19 -20.84
CA ARG A 131 6.34 0.20 -21.44
C ARG A 131 4.86 0.59 -21.33
N GLY A 132 4.55 1.78 -20.78
CA GLY A 132 3.20 2.29 -20.66
C GLY A 132 2.46 1.91 -19.37
N TYR A 133 3.12 1.22 -18.44
CA TYR A 133 2.57 0.97 -17.11
C TYR A 133 2.73 2.19 -16.19
N ILE A 134 1.88 2.29 -15.17
CA ILE A 134 1.99 3.28 -14.09
C ILE A 134 2.24 2.50 -12.79
N PRO A 135 3.48 2.49 -12.28
CA PRO A 135 3.79 1.87 -11.01
C PRO A 135 3.09 2.57 -9.84
N ILE A 136 2.55 1.79 -8.93
CA ILE A 136 2.06 2.20 -7.62
C ILE A 136 2.99 1.52 -6.60
N LEU A 137 3.79 2.31 -5.89
CA LEU A 137 4.62 1.79 -4.82
C LEU A 137 3.71 1.35 -3.67
N ALA A 138 3.75 0.07 -3.33
CA ALA A 138 3.08 -0.47 -2.16
C ALA A 138 3.80 0.00 -0.90
N HIS A 139 3.04 0.45 0.10
CA HIS A 139 3.50 0.78 1.45
C HIS A 139 4.87 1.47 1.57
N PRO A 140 5.14 2.58 0.84
CA PRO A 140 6.46 3.22 0.83
C PRO A 140 6.88 3.72 2.22
N GLU A 141 5.95 3.93 3.15
CA GLU A 141 6.25 4.25 4.55
C GLU A 141 7.03 3.16 5.29
N ARG A 142 7.10 1.94 4.74
CA ARG A 142 7.80 0.80 5.32
C ARG A 142 9.22 0.61 4.76
N TYR A 143 9.62 1.43 3.80
CA TYR A 143 10.95 1.35 3.19
C TYR A 143 11.95 2.20 3.95
N GLU A 144 13.04 1.59 4.40
CA GLU A 144 14.07 2.27 5.20
C GLU A 144 14.65 3.50 4.47
N PHE A 145 14.85 3.42 3.15
CA PHE A 145 15.30 4.57 2.37
C PHE A 145 14.29 5.73 2.37
N ILE A 146 12.98 5.47 2.35
CA ILE A 146 11.93 6.51 2.45
C ILE A 146 11.81 7.04 3.89
N GLN A 147 11.93 6.17 4.89
CA GLN A 147 11.93 6.58 6.30
C GLN A 147 13.09 7.53 6.60
N ASN A 148 14.27 7.28 6.01
CA ASN A 148 15.46 8.10 6.15
C ASN A 148 15.38 9.43 5.38
N ASP A 149 14.82 9.43 4.16
CA ASP A 149 14.54 10.65 3.39
C ASP A 149 13.19 10.55 2.67
N PRO A 150 12.10 11.07 3.28
CA PRO A 150 10.78 11.07 2.66
C PRO A 150 10.72 11.79 1.30
N ASN A 151 11.66 12.71 1.04
CA ASN A 151 11.72 13.44 -0.22
C ASN A 151 12.18 12.57 -1.41
N ILE A 152 12.68 11.35 -1.17
CA ILE A 152 12.84 10.35 -2.23
C ILE A 152 11.50 10.10 -2.91
N LEU A 153 10.41 9.98 -2.14
CA LEU A 153 9.09 9.70 -2.70
C LEU A 153 8.58 10.86 -3.56
N VAL A 154 8.87 12.11 -3.18
CA VAL A 154 8.55 13.30 -4.00
C VAL A 154 9.12 13.17 -5.41
N ARG A 155 10.41 12.80 -5.52
CA ARG A 155 11.11 12.63 -6.81
C ARG A 155 10.49 11.49 -7.62
N LEU A 156 10.22 10.35 -6.99
CA LEU A 156 9.57 9.22 -7.65
C LEU A 156 8.16 9.58 -8.15
N ILE A 157 7.41 10.40 -7.43
CA ILE A 157 6.09 10.87 -7.87
C ILE A 157 6.21 11.81 -9.07
N GLN A 158 7.15 12.75 -9.02
CA GLN A 158 7.43 13.68 -10.13
C GLN A 158 7.85 12.95 -11.41
N ASP A 159 8.54 11.81 -11.27
CA ASP A 159 8.91 10.92 -12.38
C ASP A 159 7.70 10.19 -13.00
N GLY A 160 6.51 10.27 -12.38
CA GLY A 160 5.25 9.70 -12.86
C GLY A 160 4.79 8.44 -12.13
N ASN A 161 5.40 8.10 -10.99
CA ASN A 161 4.94 6.98 -10.15
C ASN A 161 3.84 7.42 -9.18
N LEU A 162 3.09 6.45 -8.66
CA LEU A 162 2.07 6.65 -7.63
C LEU A 162 2.47 5.89 -6.36
N ALA A 163 1.73 6.12 -5.28
CA ALA A 163 2.03 5.56 -3.96
C ALA A 163 0.75 5.15 -3.25
N GLN A 164 0.77 3.95 -2.66
CA GLN A 164 -0.28 3.43 -1.81
C GLN A 164 0.26 3.31 -0.38
N LEU A 165 -0.37 4.00 0.58
CA LEU A 165 -0.03 3.91 2.00
C LEU A 165 -0.85 2.80 2.67
N ASN A 166 -0.24 1.97 3.51
CA ASN A 166 -1.02 1.05 4.35
C ASN A 166 -1.72 1.85 5.43
N LEU A 167 -3.04 1.74 5.47
CA LEU A 167 -3.85 2.55 6.37
C LEU A 167 -3.49 2.30 7.84
N LEU A 168 -3.20 1.04 8.20
CA LEU A 168 -2.84 0.63 9.56
C LEU A 168 -1.48 1.19 10.04
N SER A 169 -0.63 1.70 9.14
CA SER A 169 0.59 2.40 9.51
C SER A 169 0.29 3.63 10.38
N LEU A 170 -0.83 4.33 10.13
CA LEU A 170 -1.26 5.51 10.89
C LEU A 170 -1.59 5.25 12.36
N ILE A 171 -1.76 3.97 12.75
CA ILE A 171 -2.02 3.56 14.14
C ILE A 171 -0.93 2.64 14.67
N GLY A 172 0.28 2.78 14.14
CA GLY A 172 1.49 2.12 14.64
C GLY A 172 1.53 0.62 14.42
N HIS A 173 0.74 0.06 13.50
CA HIS A 173 0.72 -1.40 13.31
C HIS A 173 2.06 -1.98 12.88
N TYR A 174 2.80 -1.25 12.04
CA TYR A 174 4.08 -1.67 11.47
C TYR A 174 5.29 -0.99 12.14
N GLY A 175 5.11 -0.44 13.34
CA GLY A 175 6.16 0.25 14.11
C GLY A 175 6.07 1.77 14.07
N SER A 176 6.79 2.42 14.98
CA SER A 176 6.79 3.88 15.15
C SER A 176 7.35 4.62 13.93
N ASP A 177 8.38 4.06 13.28
CA ASP A 177 9.04 4.71 12.15
C ASP A 177 8.14 4.70 10.92
N ALA A 178 7.43 3.59 10.68
CA ALA A 178 6.40 3.49 9.67
C ALA A 178 5.23 4.43 9.95
N GLN A 179 4.82 4.59 11.22
CA GLN A 179 3.77 5.53 11.59
C GLN A 179 4.18 6.98 11.32
N ALA A 180 5.33 7.40 11.82
CA ALA A 180 5.83 8.77 11.63
C ALA A 180 5.97 9.08 10.13
N THR A 181 6.51 8.14 9.36
CA THR A 181 6.63 8.27 7.91
C THR A 181 5.25 8.34 7.25
N ALA A 182 4.30 7.48 7.64
CA ALA A 182 2.94 7.49 7.10
C ALA A 182 2.24 8.85 7.27
N GLU A 183 2.37 9.45 8.45
CA GLU A 183 1.82 10.78 8.75
C GLU A 183 2.45 11.85 7.86
N ILE A 184 3.78 11.82 7.66
CA ILE A 184 4.49 12.72 6.74
C ILE A 184 3.97 12.55 5.31
N LEU A 185 4.03 11.34 4.77
CA LEU A 185 3.67 11.08 3.38
C LEU A 185 2.21 11.49 3.09
N LEU A 186 1.29 11.20 4.02
CA LEU A 186 -0.12 11.52 3.86
C LEU A 186 -0.39 13.03 3.90
N THR A 187 0.22 13.75 4.84
CA THR A 187 0.01 15.20 5.02
C THR A 187 0.72 16.06 3.97
N HIS A 188 1.76 15.51 3.32
CA HIS A 188 2.55 16.21 2.29
C HIS A 188 2.13 15.83 0.86
N ASN A 189 0.92 15.33 0.66
CA ASN A 189 0.37 14.93 -0.65
C ASN A 189 1.19 13.85 -1.40
N MET A 190 2.01 13.07 -0.71
CA MET A 190 2.84 12.03 -1.32
C MET A 190 2.10 10.69 -1.47
N VAL A 191 0.84 10.60 -1.07
CA VAL A 191 0.01 9.38 -1.12
C VAL A 191 -1.12 9.54 -2.12
N HIS A 192 -1.35 8.50 -2.93
CA HIS A 192 -2.39 8.44 -3.96
C HIS A 192 -3.50 7.43 -3.65
N PHE A 193 -3.23 6.48 -2.77
CA PHE A 193 -4.20 5.49 -2.31
C PHE A 193 -3.99 5.17 -0.84
N LEU A 194 -5.09 4.88 -0.14
CA LEU A 194 -5.05 4.16 1.13
C LEU A 194 -5.53 2.75 0.85
N ALA A 195 -4.89 1.75 1.44
CA ALA A 195 -5.32 0.36 1.31
C ALA A 195 -5.00 -0.42 2.58
N SER A 196 -5.58 -1.61 2.74
CA SER A 196 -5.45 -2.38 3.97
C SER A 196 -4.14 -3.16 4.07
N ASP A 197 -3.63 -3.69 2.95
CA ASP A 197 -2.58 -4.73 2.95
C ASP A 197 -2.97 -5.90 3.89
N ALA A 198 -4.26 -6.25 3.84
CA ALA A 198 -4.83 -7.21 4.78
C ALA A 198 -4.41 -8.64 4.43
N HIS A 199 -3.64 -9.24 5.32
CA HIS A 199 -3.31 -10.67 5.32
C HIS A 199 -4.17 -11.49 6.30
N ALA A 200 -4.78 -10.81 7.28
CA ALA A 200 -5.64 -11.45 8.29
C ALA A 200 -6.82 -10.55 8.67
N ILE A 201 -7.88 -11.14 9.23
CA ILE A 201 -9.11 -10.43 9.63
C ILE A 201 -8.84 -9.23 10.56
N LYS A 202 -7.79 -9.32 11.38
CA LYS A 202 -7.34 -8.26 12.29
C LYS A 202 -7.07 -6.94 11.58
N ALA A 203 -6.65 -6.97 10.31
CA ALA A 203 -6.46 -5.76 9.52
C ALA A 203 -7.79 -4.98 9.38
N TYR A 204 -8.86 -5.66 8.97
CA TYR A 204 -10.20 -5.06 8.85
C TYR A 204 -10.87 -4.75 10.18
N GLU A 205 -10.49 -5.43 11.27
CA GLU A 205 -10.95 -5.07 12.61
C GLU A 205 -10.43 -3.70 13.07
N ARG A 206 -9.19 -3.37 12.67
CA ARG A 206 -8.53 -2.11 13.01
C ARG A 206 -8.69 -1.02 11.94
N PHE A 207 -9.21 -1.37 10.77
CA PHE A 207 -9.34 -0.47 9.62
C PHE A 207 -10.12 0.80 9.96
N GLY A 208 -11.26 0.70 10.64
CA GLY A 208 -12.07 1.87 11.00
C GLY A 208 -11.32 2.87 11.88
N ALA A 209 -10.58 2.40 12.89
CA ALA A 209 -9.77 3.27 13.75
C ALA A 209 -8.64 3.97 12.97
N ALA A 210 -8.01 3.26 12.03
CA ALA A 210 -6.98 3.83 11.17
C ALA A 210 -7.57 4.82 10.14
N LEU A 211 -8.76 4.55 9.64
CA LEU A 211 -9.50 5.45 8.76
C LEU A 211 -9.87 6.76 9.47
N ASP A 212 -10.30 6.67 10.72
CA ASP A 212 -10.58 7.86 11.53
C ASP A 212 -9.34 8.71 11.77
N GLU A 213 -8.15 8.10 11.89
CA GLU A 213 -6.89 8.84 11.96
C GLU A 213 -6.56 9.56 10.65
N ALA A 214 -6.71 8.87 9.51
CA ALA A 214 -6.55 9.50 8.20
C ALA A 214 -7.49 10.71 8.02
N ARG A 215 -8.75 10.58 8.47
CA ARG A 215 -9.73 11.68 8.44
C ARG A 215 -9.30 12.88 9.28
N LYS A 216 -8.73 12.67 10.47
CA LYS A 216 -8.22 13.77 11.30
C LYS A 216 -7.07 14.50 10.64
N LEU A 217 -6.17 13.77 9.99
CA LEU A 217 -4.96 14.33 9.38
C LEU A 217 -5.24 15.14 8.13
N VAL A 218 -6.12 14.66 7.24
CA VAL A 218 -6.31 15.26 5.90
C VAL A 218 -7.76 15.57 5.52
N GLY A 219 -8.71 15.25 6.38
CA GLY A 219 -10.14 15.52 6.17
C GLY A 219 -10.84 14.54 5.22
N GLU A 220 -12.17 14.49 5.31
CA GLU A 220 -13.00 13.53 4.58
C GLU A 220 -12.84 13.61 3.06
N LYS A 221 -12.73 14.84 2.50
CA LYS A 221 -12.58 15.04 1.06
C LYS A 221 -11.31 14.39 0.52
N ARG A 222 -10.19 14.48 1.25
CA ARG A 222 -8.94 13.84 0.83
C ARG A 222 -9.04 12.33 0.96
N VAL A 223 -9.61 11.82 2.06
CA VAL A 223 -9.85 10.38 2.25
C VAL A 223 -10.71 9.80 1.13
N ALA A 224 -11.81 10.46 0.75
CA ALA A 224 -12.67 10.04 -0.35
C ALA A 224 -11.92 9.97 -1.69
N LYS A 225 -11.01 10.92 -1.96
CA LYS A 225 -10.15 10.86 -3.14
C LYS A 225 -9.25 9.61 -3.15
N LEU A 226 -8.66 9.28 -2.00
CA LEU A 226 -7.69 8.17 -1.84
C LEU A 226 -8.34 6.77 -1.80
N LEU A 227 -9.57 6.64 -1.30
CA LEU A 227 -10.28 5.37 -1.13
C LEU A 227 -11.43 5.14 -2.11
N GLU A 228 -11.90 6.18 -2.81
CA GLU A 228 -12.99 6.06 -3.76
C GLU A 228 -12.61 6.52 -5.16
N GLU A 229 -12.22 7.78 -5.33
CA GLU A 229 -12.04 8.36 -6.66
C GLU A 229 -10.86 7.72 -7.41
N ASN A 230 -9.69 7.69 -6.78
CA ASN A 230 -8.49 7.13 -7.41
C ASN A 230 -8.63 5.62 -7.66
N PRO A 231 -9.10 4.79 -6.69
CA PRO A 231 -9.38 3.38 -6.96
C PRO A 231 -10.39 3.14 -8.09
N LYS A 232 -11.46 3.93 -8.21
CA LYS A 232 -12.42 3.81 -9.33
C LYS A 232 -11.72 4.05 -10.68
N ARG A 233 -10.84 5.05 -10.76
CA ARG A 233 -10.05 5.33 -11.97
C ARG A 233 -9.12 4.17 -12.32
N VAL A 234 -8.55 3.47 -11.33
CA VAL A 234 -7.81 2.22 -11.58
C VAL A 234 -8.70 1.17 -12.22
N LEU A 235 -9.89 0.92 -11.67
CA LEU A 235 -10.81 -0.11 -12.18
C LEU A 235 -11.21 0.10 -13.64
N VAL A 236 -11.32 1.36 -14.10
CA VAL A 236 -11.69 1.71 -15.49
C VAL A 236 -10.51 2.18 -16.34
N ASN A 237 -9.28 2.02 -15.84
CA ASN A 237 -8.04 2.42 -16.53
C ASN A 237 -7.98 3.91 -16.95
N GLU A 238 -8.58 4.80 -16.16
CA GLU A 238 -8.57 6.24 -16.36
C GLU A 238 -7.38 6.91 -15.68
N LYS A 239 -6.97 8.08 -16.18
CA LYS A 239 -5.83 8.84 -15.62
C LYS A 239 -6.16 9.35 -14.22
N ILE A 240 -5.27 9.10 -13.25
CA ILE A 240 -5.38 9.65 -11.91
C ILE A 240 -4.86 11.09 -11.89
N GLU A 241 -5.65 11.98 -11.31
CA GLU A 241 -5.26 13.37 -11.06
C GLU A 241 -4.52 13.44 -9.73
N THR A 242 -3.21 13.68 -9.82
CA THR A 242 -2.31 13.84 -8.69
C THR A 242 -2.37 15.27 -8.17
N MET A 243 -2.10 15.43 -6.88
CA MET A 243 -1.78 16.74 -6.30
C MET A 243 -0.25 16.87 -6.26
N GLU A 244 0.25 18.10 -6.37
CA GLU A 244 1.68 18.33 -6.29
C GLU A 244 2.21 17.88 -4.91
N PRO A 245 3.20 16.97 -4.86
CA PRO A 245 3.79 16.55 -3.60
C PRO A 245 4.56 17.72 -2.97
N CYS A 246 4.44 17.87 -1.65
CA CYS A 246 5.16 18.89 -0.89
C CYS A 246 6.43 18.29 -0.31
N TYR A 247 7.58 18.96 -0.45
CA TYR A 247 8.81 18.50 0.21
C TYR A 247 8.65 18.57 1.74
N TYR A 248 9.15 17.55 2.42
CA TYR A 248 9.28 17.52 3.87
C TYR A 248 10.59 18.19 4.27
N GLU A 249 10.48 19.25 5.08
CA GLU A 249 11.62 19.89 5.73
C GLU A 249 11.63 19.47 7.20
N GLU A 250 12.64 18.69 7.58
CA GLU A 250 12.80 18.29 8.98
C GLU A 250 13.11 19.54 9.82
N VAL A 251 12.21 19.90 10.73
CA VAL A 251 12.47 20.99 11.67
C VAL A 251 13.57 20.50 12.62
N PRO A 252 14.75 21.14 12.68
CA PRO A 252 15.81 20.68 13.55
C PRO A 252 15.31 20.67 14.98
N GLN A 253 15.25 19.50 15.61
CA GLN A 253 14.94 19.42 17.03
C GLN A 253 16.02 20.21 17.78
N ARG A 254 15.65 21.33 18.42
CA ARG A 254 16.54 22.03 19.34
C ARG A 254 16.96 21.04 20.41
N LYS A 255 18.19 20.51 20.31
CA LYS A 255 18.81 19.73 21.38
C LYS A 255 18.71 20.57 22.65
N LYS A 256 17.87 20.15 23.61
CA LYS A 256 17.90 20.74 24.96
C LYS A 256 19.32 20.56 25.47
N SER A 257 20.09 21.65 25.54
CA SER A 257 21.46 21.58 26.00
C SER A 257 21.47 21.12 27.46
N LEU A 258 22.21 20.05 27.74
CA LEU A 258 22.47 19.54 29.09
C LEU A 258 23.44 20.45 29.88
N LEU A 259 23.60 21.72 29.50
CA LEU A 259 24.53 22.67 30.10
C LEU A 259 23.98 23.37 31.37
N GLY A 260 22.82 22.93 31.89
CA GLY A 260 22.16 23.55 33.04
C GLY A 260 22.39 22.94 34.42
N ILE A 261 23.11 21.82 34.56
CA ILE A 261 23.07 21.02 35.82
C ILE A 261 24.35 21.08 36.69
N TRP A 262 25.46 21.71 36.26
CA TRP A 262 26.71 21.75 37.06
C TRP A 262 27.19 23.15 37.46
N LYS A 263 26.26 24.02 37.90
CA LYS A 263 26.60 25.21 38.70
C LYS A 263 25.72 25.30 39.93
N LYS A 264 25.90 24.38 40.88
CA LYS A 264 25.47 24.55 42.28
C LYS A 264 26.13 23.51 43.19
N GLN A 265 27.45 23.60 43.35
CA GLN A 265 28.14 22.98 44.48
C GLN A 265 29.47 23.68 44.78
N VAL A 266 29.43 25.01 44.93
CA VAL A 266 30.41 25.75 45.72
C VAL A 266 29.65 26.85 46.43
N GLN A 267 29.18 26.59 47.65
CA GLN A 267 29.22 27.52 48.79
C GLN A 267 28.39 26.99 49.98
N ILE A 268 29.04 27.01 51.14
CA ILE A 268 28.54 26.99 52.52
C ILE A 268 28.50 25.60 53.19
N GLY A 269 29.40 25.43 54.16
CA GLY A 269 29.51 24.29 55.07
C GLY A 269 30.96 24.05 55.48
#